data_AF-A0A5K4EFF7-F1
#
_entry.id   AF-A0A5K4EFF7-F1
#
_cell.length_a   1.000
_cell.length_b   1.000
_cell.length_c   1.000
_cell.angle_alpha   90.00
_cell.angle_beta   90.00
_cell.angle_gamma   90.00
#
_symmetry.space_group_name_H-M   'P 1'
#
loop_
_entity.id
_entity.type
_entity.pdbx_description
1 polymer ?
#
loop_
_entity_poly.entity_id
_entity_poly.type
_entity_poly.pdbx_seq_one_letter_code
_entity_poly.pdbx_strand_id
1 'polypeptide(L)'
;MCYVRLRQEGEEGHIVKKWMDRALWEDMGHRVRAFKILTKSSKQIRVFRGQYFGNMVGYDEALLSCSDSHLAGALWSNIWFSCPTTAFQQIEILIKYVRKQLEHLEKTPSNVFLESGAPMFLPLMQDELDASLAKQRLRYCLTFPEHYK
;
A
#
# COMPACT_ATOMS: atom_id res chain seq x y z
N MET A 1 4.26 2.08 3.60
CA MET A 1 4.73 3.44 3.24
C MET A 1 3.97 4.51 4.04
N CYS A 2 2.67 4.76 3.81
CA CYS A 2 1.92 5.77 4.59
C CYS A 2 1.99 5.54 6.11
N TYR A 3 1.90 4.29 6.58
CA TYR A 3 2.03 3.98 8.01
C TYR A 3 3.41 4.26 8.59
N VAL A 4 4.46 4.24 7.78
CA VAL A 4 5.81 4.61 8.23
C VAL A 4 5.86 6.12 8.45
N ARG A 5 5.36 6.89 7.48
CA ARG A 5 5.29 8.35 7.56
C ARG A 5 4.40 8.84 8.71
N LEU A 6 3.24 8.23 8.92
CA LEU A 6 2.32 8.59 9.99
C LEU A 6 2.88 8.38 11.40
N ARG A 7 3.88 7.50 11.59
CA ARG A 7 4.54 7.35 12.91
C ARG A 7 5.25 8.63 13.36
N GLN A 8 5.69 9.47 12.41
CA GLN A 8 6.35 10.74 12.71
C GLN A 8 5.37 11.80 13.26
N GLU A 9 4.07 11.64 13.00
CA GLU A 9 3.01 12.57 13.44
C GLU A 9 2.53 12.32 14.88
N GLY A 10 3.10 11.34 15.59
CA GLY A 10 2.75 11.05 16.98
C GLY A 10 1.30 10.56 17.18
N GLU A 11 0.57 11.18 18.11
CA GLU A 11 -0.79 10.76 18.50
C GLU A 11 -1.80 10.93 17.35
N GLU A 12 -1.77 12.07 16.65
CA GLU A 12 -2.63 12.35 15.50
C GLU A 12 -2.41 11.33 14.38
N GLY A 13 -1.14 10.99 14.12
CA GLY A 13 -0.78 9.95 13.16
C GLY A 13 -1.33 8.57 13.51
N HIS A 14 -1.40 8.24 14.80
CA HIS A 14 -1.99 6.99 15.26
C HIS A 14 -3.51 6.93 15.06
N ILE A 15 -4.20 8.06 15.26
CA ILE A 15 -5.65 8.18 14.99
C ILE A 15 -5.91 7.97 13.48
N VAL A 16 -5.17 8.67 12.62
CA VAL A 16 -5.30 8.55 11.16
C VAL A 16 -4.95 7.13 10.70
N LYS A 17 -3.88 6.53 11.24
CA LYS A 17 -3.51 5.14 10.94
C LYS A 17 -4.65 4.17 11.25
N LYS A 18 -5.27 4.26 12.43
CA LYS A 18 -6.42 3.40 12.80
C LYS A 18 -7.58 3.57 11.84
N TRP A 19 -7.85 4.81 11.43
CA TRP A 19 -8.90 5.10 10.47
C TRP A 19 -8.57 4.49 9.10
N MET A 20 -7.35 4.65 8.61
CA MET A 20 -6.90 4.04 7.34
C MET A 20 -6.98 2.52 7.37
N ASP A 21 -6.57 1.86 8.47
CA ASP A 21 -6.71 0.42 8.64
C ASP A 21 -8.19 0.01 8.54
N ARG A 22 -9.10 0.71 9.24
CA ARG A 22 -10.54 0.43 9.18
C ARG A 22 -11.08 0.59 7.75
N ALA A 23 -10.76 1.70 7.09
CA ALA A 23 -11.20 1.98 5.72
C ALA A 23 -10.71 0.91 4.73
N LEU A 24 -9.46 0.46 4.87
CA LEU A 24 -8.90 -0.63 4.05
C LEU A 24 -9.69 -1.93 4.22
N TRP A 25 -9.99 -2.35 5.45
CA TRP A 25 -10.73 -3.60 5.71
C TRP A 25 -12.18 -3.54 5.23
N GLU A 26 -12.81 -2.37 5.33
CA GLU A 26 -14.17 -2.14 4.83
C GLU A 26 -14.22 -2.23 3.30
N ASP A 27 -13.32 -1.54 2.61
CA ASP A 27 -13.17 -1.58 1.15
C ASP A 27 -12.85 -3.00 0.65
N MET A 28 -11.93 -3.71 1.30
CA MET A 28 -11.64 -5.12 0.98
C MET A 28 -12.89 -6.00 1.09
N GLY A 29 -13.70 -5.79 2.14
CA GLY A 29 -14.97 -6.49 2.32
C GLY A 29 -15.93 -6.26 1.16
N HIS A 30 -16.04 -5.02 0.66
CA HIS A 30 -16.83 -4.70 -0.53
C HIS A 30 -16.30 -5.39 -1.79
N ARG A 31 -14.97 -5.37 -2.00
CA ARG A 31 -14.32 -6.01 -3.17
C ARG A 31 -14.53 -7.52 -3.20
N VAL A 32 -14.28 -8.21 -2.09
CA VAL A 32 -14.47 -9.68 -2.00
C VAL A 32 -15.91 -10.08 -2.33
N ARG A 33 -16.89 -9.30 -1.87
CA ARG A 33 -18.31 -9.49 -2.20
C ARG A 33 -18.58 -9.25 -3.69
N ALA A 34 -18.06 -8.16 -4.26
CA ALA A 34 -18.25 -7.82 -5.67
C ALA A 34 -17.70 -8.91 -6.61
N PHE A 35 -16.55 -9.48 -6.29
CA PHE A 35 -15.92 -10.56 -7.07
C PHE A 35 -16.57 -11.94 -6.89
N LYS A 36 -17.63 -12.06 -6.08
CA LYS A 36 -18.28 -13.34 -5.75
C LYS A 36 -17.29 -14.40 -5.22
N ILE A 37 -16.21 -13.96 -4.57
CA ILE A 37 -15.23 -14.85 -3.96
C ILE A 37 -15.89 -15.46 -2.71
N LEU A 38 -16.52 -16.61 -2.92
CA LEU A 38 -17.20 -17.53 -1.99
C LEU A 38 -17.58 -16.94 -0.62
N THR A 39 -18.85 -16.57 -0.50
CA THR A 39 -19.52 -16.00 0.68
C THR A 39 -19.73 -17.00 1.84
N LYS A 40 -18.65 -17.60 2.33
CA LYS A 40 -18.50 -18.00 3.75
C LYS A 40 -17.38 -17.16 4.37
N SER A 41 -17.62 -15.85 4.33
CA SER A 41 -16.78 -14.68 4.66
C SER A 41 -15.65 -14.88 5.70
N SER A 42 -15.78 -15.76 6.69
CA SER A 42 -14.81 -15.83 7.79
C SER A 42 -13.46 -16.46 7.45
N LYS A 43 -13.39 -17.52 6.63
CA LYS A 43 -12.13 -18.28 6.46
C LYS A 43 -11.14 -17.54 5.57
N GLN A 44 -11.57 -17.05 4.42
CA GLN A 44 -10.73 -16.35 3.44
C GLN A 44 -10.27 -15.00 3.99
N ILE A 45 -11.18 -14.22 4.60
CA ILE A 45 -10.82 -12.95 5.24
C ILE A 45 -9.79 -13.16 6.34
N ARG A 46 -9.90 -14.24 7.13
CA ARG A 46 -8.90 -14.57 8.15
C ARG A 46 -7.52 -14.89 7.55
N VAL A 47 -7.48 -15.60 6.42
CA VAL A 47 -6.22 -15.86 5.70
C VAL A 47 -5.62 -14.55 5.18
N PHE A 48 -6.42 -13.71 4.53
CA PHE A 48 -5.97 -12.38 4.07
C PHE A 48 -5.47 -11.52 5.23
N ARG A 49 -6.13 -11.57 6.38
CA ARG A 49 -5.71 -10.85 7.58
C ARG A 49 -4.36 -11.34 8.12
N GLY A 50 -4.15 -12.66 8.14
CA GLY A 50 -2.85 -13.23 8.50
C GLY A 50 -1.74 -12.80 7.53
N GLN A 51 -2.00 -12.88 6.23
CA GLN A 51 -1.06 -12.44 5.19
C GLN A 51 -0.76 -10.94 5.29
N TYR A 52 -1.79 -10.11 5.50
CA TYR A 52 -1.64 -8.67 5.65
C TYR A 52 -0.69 -8.30 6.78
N PHE A 53 -0.92 -8.85 7.99
CA PHE A 53 -0.05 -8.55 9.13
C PHE A 53 1.35 -9.14 8.97
N GLY A 54 1.48 -10.37 8.45
CA GLY A 54 2.78 -10.97 8.16
C GLY A 54 3.60 -10.13 7.19
N ASN A 55 2.97 -9.67 6.11
CA ASN A 55 3.60 -8.81 5.12
C ASN A 55 3.94 -7.42 5.68
N MET A 56 3.06 -6.85 6.52
CA MET A 56 3.31 -5.57 7.17
C MET A 56 4.55 -5.63 8.08
N VAL A 57 4.69 -6.69 8.88
CA VAL A 57 5.88 -6.92 9.71
C VAL A 57 7.13 -7.11 8.82
N GLY A 58 7.03 -7.93 7.78
CA GLY A 58 8.14 -8.12 6.83
C GLY A 58 8.61 -6.82 6.17
N TYR A 59 7.67 -5.94 5.80
CA TYR A 59 8.01 -4.62 5.27
C TYR A 59 8.61 -3.70 6.32
N ASP A 60 8.10 -3.68 7.55
CA ASP A 60 8.67 -2.87 8.61
C ASP A 60 10.13 -3.27 8.90
N GLU A 61 10.41 -4.57 9.04
CA GLU A 61 11.77 -5.08 9.26
C GLU A 61 12.70 -4.78 8.07
N ALA A 62 12.20 -4.95 6.83
CA ALA A 62 12.96 -4.63 5.63
C ALA A 62 13.30 -3.14 5.52
N LEU A 63 12.39 -2.27 5.93
CA LEU A 63 12.61 -0.83 5.92
C LEU A 63 13.53 -0.37 7.06
N LEU A 64 13.40 -0.96 8.25
CA LEU A 64 14.23 -0.67 9.43
C LEU A 64 15.67 -1.17 9.29
N SER A 65 15.88 -2.32 8.65
CA SER A 65 17.22 -2.91 8.46
C SER A 65 18.08 -2.18 7.43
N CYS A 66 17.54 -1.16 6.73
CA CYS A 66 18.23 -0.39 5.69
C CYS A 66 18.88 -1.25 4.57
N SER A 67 18.45 -2.51 4.41
CA SER A 67 19.00 -3.44 3.43
C SER A 67 18.02 -3.71 2.30
N ASP A 68 18.45 -3.46 1.07
CA ASP A 68 17.63 -3.73 -0.11
C ASP A 68 17.42 -5.22 -0.36
N SER A 69 18.28 -6.10 0.16
CA SER A 69 18.08 -7.55 0.06
C SER A 69 16.88 -8.03 0.89
N HIS A 70 16.68 -7.46 2.08
CA HIS A 70 15.50 -7.73 2.90
C HIS A 70 14.24 -7.17 2.25
N LEU A 71 14.31 -5.96 1.68
CA LEU A 71 13.20 -5.37 0.95
C LEU A 71 12.84 -6.18 -0.30
N ALA A 72 13.84 -6.66 -1.04
CA ALA A 72 13.65 -7.58 -2.17
C ALA A 72 12.89 -8.85 -1.73
N GLY A 73 13.33 -9.48 -0.64
CA GLY A 73 12.71 -10.70 -0.11
C GLY A 73 11.26 -10.49 0.33
N ALA A 74 10.98 -9.37 1.01
CA ALA A 74 9.63 -9.00 1.43
C ALA A 74 8.71 -8.69 0.25
N LEU A 75 9.21 -7.97 -0.77
CA LEU A 75 8.46 -7.67 -1.99
C LEU A 75 8.19 -8.93 -2.82
N TRP A 76 9.20 -9.79 -2.99
CA TRP A 76 9.07 -11.08 -3.68
C TRP A 76 7.97 -11.94 -3.08
N SER A 77 8.03 -12.14 -1.77
CA SER A 77 7.11 -13.02 -1.04
C SER A 77 5.65 -12.55 -1.07
N ASN A 78 5.41 -11.25 -1.29
CA ASN A 78 4.05 -10.71 -1.35
C ASN A 78 3.51 -10.61 -2.80
N ILE A 79 4.32 -10.12 -3.74
CA ILE A 79 3.82 -9.76 -5.09
C ILE A 79 4.04 -10.90 -6.09
N TRP A 80 5.15 -11.62 -5.96
CA TRP A 80 5.61 -12.57 -6.98
C TRP A 80 5.71 -14.01 -6.49
N PHE A 81 5.28 -14.31 -5.26
CA PHE A 81 5.34 -15.65 -4.69
C PHE A 81 4.76 -16.76 -5.58
N SER A 82 3.78 -16.43 -6.42
CA SER A 82 3.15 -17.38 -7.37
C SER A 82 3.47 -17.07 -8.84
N CYS A 83 4.46 -16.23 -9.13
CA CYS A 83 4.84 -15.82 -10.48
C CYS A 83 6.22 -16.41 -10.87
N PRO A 84 6.26 -17.48 -11.66
CA PRO A 84 7.51 -18.15 -12.03
C PRO A 84 8.36 -17.35 -13.04
N THR A 85 7.78 -16.35 -13.70
CA THR A 85 8.41 -15.60 -14.81
C THR A 85 8.94 -14.23 -14.39
N THR A 86 9.04 -13.98 -13.09
CA THR A 86 9.44 -12.66 -12.59
C THR A 86 10.92 -12.41 -12.85
N ALA A 87 11.23 -11.31 -13.52
CA ALA A 87 12.61 -10.92 -13.80
C ALA A 87 13.19 -10.10 -12.63
N PHE A 88 14.48 -10.28 -12.33
CA PHE A 88 15.16 -9.54 -11.25
C PHE A 88 15.05 -8.02 -11.43
N GLN A 89 15.04 -7.53 -12.67
CA GLN A 89 14.86 -6.12 -12.99
C GLN A 89 13.52 -5.57 -12.48
N GLN A 90 12.45 -6.37 -12.47
CA GLN A 90 11.14 -5.93 -11.96
C GLN A 90 11.18 -5.72 -10.45
N ILE A 91 11.91 -6.58 -9.73
CA ILE A 91 12.11 -6.45 -8.29
C ILE A 91 12.93 -5.19 -8.00
N GLU A 92 14.03 -4.98 -8.74
CA GLU A 92 14.88 -3.81 -8.60
C GLU A 92 14.11 -2.50 -8.85
N ILE A 93 13.28 -2.43 -9.90
CA ILE A 93 12.42 -1.28 -10.18
C ILE A 93 11.50 -0.99 -8.98
N LEU A 94 10.91 -2.04 -8.39
CA LEU A 94 10.00 -1.84 -7.27
C LEU A 94 10.71 -1.43 -5.98
N ILE A 95 11.91 -1.95 -5.72
CA ILE A 95 12.75 -1.50 -4.61
C ILE A 95 13.04 0.00 -4.75
N LYS A 96 13.55 0.42 -5.91
CA LYS A 96 13.83 1.84 -6.21
C LYS A 96 12.59 2.70 -6.04
N TYR A 97 11.44 2.21 -6.51
CA TYR A 97 10.17 2.89 -6.33
C TYR A 97 9.77 3.05 -4.87
N VAL A 98 9.84 1.99 -4.05
CA VAL A 98 9.49 2.06 -2.62
C VAL A 98 10.38 3.06 -1.90
N ARG A 99 11.69 3.07 -2.17
CA ARG A 99 12.64 4.05 -1.59
C ARG A 99 12.30 5.47 -2.01
N LYS A 100 12.08 5.69 -3.31
CA LYS A 100 11.65 6.99 -3.87
C LYS A 100 10.37 7.51 -3.20
N GLN A 101 9.38 6.63 -3.01
CA GLN A 101 8.12 7.03 -2.36
C GLN A 101 8.31 7.36 -0.89
N LEU A 102 9.16 6.63 -0.16
CA LEU A 102 9.42 6.96 1.25
C LEU A 102 10.04 8.35 1.38
N GLU A 103 11.03 8.68 0.55
CA GLU A 103 11.62 10.02 0.52
C GLU A 103 10.60 11.10 0.15
N HIS A 104 9.75 10.84 -0.85
CA HIS A 104 8.69 11.77 -1.25
C HIS A 104 7.67 12.02 -0.13
N LEU A 105 7.20 10.95 0.53
CA LEU A 105 6.22 11.02 1.60
C LEU A 105 6.80 11.67 2.86
N GLU A 106 8.09 11.49 3.14
CA GLU A 106 8.79 12.18 4.23
C GLU A 106 8.80 13.70 4.02
N LYS A 107 9.03 14.17 2.80
CA LYS A 107 9.00 15.60 2.45
C LYS A 107 7.58 16.17 2.34
N THR A 108 6.55 15.35 2.37
CA THR A 108 5.15 15.79 2.27
C THR A 108 4.70 16.39 3.61
N PRO A 109 4.05 17.58 3.60
CA PRO A 109 3.67 18.27 4.81
C PRO A 109 2.57 17.52 5.58
N SER A 110 2.60 17.63 6.91
CA SER A 110 1.71 16.91 7.83
C SER A 110 0.23 17.14 7.55
N ASN A 111 -0.16 18.36 7.16
CA ASN A 111 -1.56 18.69 6.85
C ASN A 111 -2.15 17.84 5.71
N VAL A 112 -1.34 17.41 4.73
CA VAL A 112 -1.79 16.53 3.65
C VAL A 112 -2.20 15.15 4.19
N PHE A 113 -1.52 14.67 5.23
CA PHE A 113 -1.83 13.39 5.87
C PHE A 113 -2.97 13.53 6.89
N LEU A 114 -2.93 14.56 7.73
CA LEU A 114 -3.84 14.70 8.88
C LEU A 114 -5.19 15.32 8.48
N GLU A 115 -5.19 16.30 7.56
CA GLU A 115 -6.42 17.00 7.15
C GLU A 115 -7.00 16.39 5.87
N SER A 116 -6.18 16.27 4.81
CA SER A 116 -6.68 15.79 3.51
C SER A 116 -6.82 14.27 3.45
N GLY A 117 -6.03 13.52 4.21
CA GLY A 117 -6.05 12.05 4.23
C GLY A 117 -5.71 11.35 2.90
N ALA A 118 -5.25 12.09 1.89
CA ALA A 118 -5.05 11.61 0.52
C ALA A 118 -3.67 11.99 -0.03
N PRO A 119 -2.56 11.47 0.54
CA PRO A 119 -1.23 11.72 0.01
C PRO A 119 -1.11 11.12 -1.39
N MET A 120 -0.58 11.91 -2.32
CA MET A 120 -0.33 11.45 -3.69
C MET A 120 1.02 10.73 -3.78
N PHE A 121 1.11 9.75 -4.67
CA PHE A 121 2.33 8.99 -4.92
C PHE A 121 2.93 9.41 -6.27
N LEU A 122 4.26 9.45 -6.35
CA LEU A 122 4.95 9.66 -7.62
C LEU A 122 4.66 8.51 -8.60
N PRO A 123 4.72 8.72 -9.92
CA PRO A 123 4.61 7.64 -10.91
C PRO A 123 5.76 6.62 -10.76
N LEU A 124 5.59 5.40 -11.29
CA LEU A 124 6.57 4.33 -11.13
C LEU A 124 7.95 4.73 -11.66
N MET A 125 7.98 5.27 -12.87
CA MET A 125 9.20 5.57 -13.63
C MET A 125 9.62 7.04 -13.58
N GLN A 126 8.77 7.93 -13.07
CA GLN A 126 9.01 9.38 -13.08
C GLN A 126 9.25 9.89 -11.66
N ASP A 127 10.04 10.96 -11.52
CA ASP A 127 10.38 11.54 -10.21
C ASP A 127 9.52 12.75 -9.86
N GLU A 128 8.75 13.26 -10.82
CA GLU A 128 7.83 14.39 -10.63
C GLU A 128 6.41 13.92 -10.37
N LEU A 129 5.67 14.73 -9.59
CA LEU A 129 4.28 14.46 -9.28
C LEU A 129 3.38 14.76 -10.49
N ASP A 130 2.77 13.71 -11.04
CA ASP A 130 1.66 13.86 -11.98
C ASP A 130 0.33 13.91 -11.21
N ALA A 131 -0.14 15.13 -10.94
CA ALA A 131 -1.40 15.35 -10.22
C ALA A 131 -2.62 14.85 -11.00
N SER A 132 -2.57 14.83 -12.33
CA SER A 132 -3.67 14.33 -13.16
C SER A 132 -3.81 12.82 -12.99
N LEU A 133 -2.68 12.11 -13.14
CA LEU A 133 -2.63 10.66 -12.93
C LEU A 133 -3.01 10.27 -11.50
N ALA A 134 -2.53 11.02 -10.50
CA ALA A 134 -2.87 10.75 -9.10
C ALA A 134 -4.38 10.89 -8.85
N LYS A 135 -5.03 11.94 -9.37
CA LYS A 135 -6.48 12.13 -9.27
C LYS A 135 -7.26 11.04 -10.01
N GLN A 136 -6.78 10.62 -11.19
CA GLN A 136 -7.41 9.53 -11.94
C GLN A 136 -7.38 8.22 -11.15
N ARG A 137 -6.24 7.89 -10.51
CA ARG A 137 -6.10 6.71 -9.66
C ARG A 137 -7.00 6.77 -8.43
N LEU A 138 -7.06 7.93 -7.78
CA LEU A 138 -7.94 8.13 -6.63
C LEU A 138 -9.40 7.90 -7.01
N ARG A 139 -9.84 8.50 -8.13
CA ARG A 139 -11.18 8.29 -8.67
C ARG A 139 -11.43 6.81 -8.95
N TYR A 140 -10.49 6.12 -9.62
CA TYR A 140 -10.61 4.69 -9.90
C TYR A 140 -10.82 3.86 -8.63
N CYS A 141 -10.06 4.14 -7.57
CA CYS A 141 -10.18 3.43 -6.29
C CYS A 141 -11.54 3.67 -5.62
N LEU A 142 -12.03 4.91 -5.62
CA LEU A 142 -13.26 5.32 -4.92
C LEU A 142 -14.54 4.92 -5.66
N THR A 143 -14.51 4.83 -7.00
CA THR A 143 -15.67 4.43 -7.79
C THR A 143 -15.74 2.91 -8.03
N PHE A 144 -14.92 2.10 -7.34
CA PHE A 144 -15.09 0.64 -7.37
C PHE A 144 -16.39 0.27 -6.62
N PRO A 145 -17.25 -0.66 -7.12
CA PRO A 145 -17.09 -1.55 -8.27
C PRO A 145 -17.74 -1.04 -9.56
N GLU A 146 -18.08 0.25 -9.67
CA GLU A 146 -18.88 0.78 -10.80
C GLU A 146 -18.25 0.50 -12.17
N HIS A 147 -16.93 0.34 -12.24
CA HIS A 147 -16.20 -0.07 -13.45
C HIS A 147 -16.49 -1.49 -13.97
N TYR A 148 -17.17 -2.34 -13.17
CA TYR A 148 -17.53 -3.70 -13.55
C TYR A 148 -18.94 -3.83 -14.17
N LYS A 149 -19.66 -2.70 -14.31
CA LYS A 149 -20.95 -2.63 -15.03
C LYS A 149 -20.71 -2.28 -16.49
#